data_AF-A0A078SWU4-F1
#
_entry.id   AF-A0A078SWU4-F1
#
_cell.length_a   1.000
_cell.length_b   1.000
_cell.length_c   1.000
_cell.angle_alpha   90.00
_cell.angle_beta   90.00
_cell.angle_gamma   90.00
#
_symmetry.space_group_name_H-M   'P 1'
#
loop_
_entity.id
_entity.type
_entity.pdbx_description
1 polymer ?
#
loop_
_entity_poly.entity_id
_entity_poly.type
_entity_poly.pdbx_seq_one_letter_code
_entity_poly.pdbx_strand_id
1 'polypeptide(L)'
;MFGKEKSSEFIEQMYRDKSGSNNPMWGKTHSEETLNKMRKNVYVYDAISKELIKKYDSSVMVKKDLKMGYDTLKKYLNSDKSFKGKIFSSIPLNRDDK
;
A
#
# COMPACT_ATOMS: atom_id res chain seq x y z
N MET A 1 -9.23 29.78 -16.38
CA MET A 1 -10.52 29.85 -17.10
C MET A 1 -10.78 28.48 -17.71
N PHE A 2 -11.93 27.85 -17.42
CA PHE A 2 -12.23 26.50 -17.88
C PHE A 2 -12.24 26.45 -19.42
N GLY A 3 -11.59 25.45 -20.03
CA GLY A 3 -11.55 25.26 -21.48
C GLY A 3 -10.59 26.17 -22.28
N LYS A 4 -9.74 26.98 -21.62
CA LYS A 4 -8.70 27.77 -22.31
C LYS A 4 -7.33 27.12 -22.16
N GLU A 5 -6.54 27.12 -23.24
CA GLU A 5 -5.11 26.82 -23.16
C GLU A 5 -4.41 27.85 -22.28
N LYS A 6 -3.53 27.36 -21.41
CA LYS A 6 -2.72 28.19 -20.52
C LYS A 6 -1.40 28.52 -21.22
N SER A 7 -0.88 29.72 -20.98
CA SER A 7 0.49 30.04 -21.40
C SER A 7 1.50 29.15 -20.67
N SER A 8 2.65 28.94 -21.28
CA SER A 8 3.78 28.20 -20.67
C SER A 8 4.19 28.80 -19.33
N GLU A 9 4.34 30.12 -19.26
CA GLU A 9 4.71 30.84 -18.03
C GLU A 9 3.71 30.59 -16.89
N PHE A 10 2.42 30.57 -17.20
CA PHE A 10 1.38 30.30 -16.21
C PHE A 10 1.47 28.86 -15.67
N ILE A 11 1.79 27.90 -16.53
CA ILE A 11 2.00 26.49 -16.15
C ILE A 11 3.24 26.36 -15.25
N GLU A 12 4.34 27.02 -15.62
CA GLU A 12 5.57 27.02 -14.81
C GLU A 12 5.35 27.62 -13.42
N GLN A 13 4.62 28.73 -13.35
CA GLN A 13 4.25 29.35 -12.07
C GLN A 13 3.40 28.39 -11.22
N MET A 14 2.42 27.70 -11.81
CA MET A 14 1.62 26.70 -11.10
C MET A 14 2.47 25.54 -10.53
N TYR A 15 3.51 25.11 -11.23
CA TYR A 15 4.41 24.07 -10.71
C TYR A 15 5.29 24.59 -9.57
N ARG A 16 5.80 25.82 -9.68
CA ARG A 16 6.57 26.48 -8.62
C ARG A 16 5.75 26.62 -7.33
N ASP A 17 4.48 27.00 -7.44
CA ASP A 17 3.62 27.23 -6.28
C ASP A 17 3.22 25.94 -5.56
N LYS A 18 3.35 24.78 -6.21
CA LYS A 18 2.95 23.46 -5.66
C LYS A 18 4.13 22.60 -5.22
N SER A 19 5.36 23.10 -5.32
CA SER A 19 6.59 22.35 -5.06
C SER A 19 7.39 22.94 -3.89
N GLY A 20 8.26 22.11 -3.30
CA GLY A 20 9.12 22.51 -2.19
C GLY A 20 8.33 23.13 -1.03
N SER A 21 8.86 24.23 -0.49
CA SER A 21 8.25 24.99 0.61
C SER A 21 6.94 25.69 0.28
N ASN A 22 6.62 25.88 -1.00
CA ASN A 22 5.36 26.51 -1.41
C ASN A 22 4.17 25.54 -1.31
N ASN A 23 4.44 24.23 -1.31
CA ASN A 23 3.39 23.24 -1.13
C ASN A 23 2.73 23.39 0.27
N PRO A 24 1.41 23.54 0.37
CA PRO A 24 0.72 23.70 1.67
C PRO A 24 0.91 22.54 2.66
N MET A 25 1.34 21.38 2.17
CA MET A 25 1.63 20.19 2.96
C MET A 25 3.12 20.05 3.31
N TRP A 26 3.97 20.98 2.88
CA TRP A 26 5.40 20.96 3.21
C TRP A 26 5.61 21.02 4.72
N GLY A 27 6.49 20.15 5.23
CA GLY A 27 6.80 20.02 6.65
C GLY A 27 5.71 19.36 7.51
N LYS A 28 4.54 19.01 6.95
CA LYS A 28 3.47 18.32 7.68
C LYS A 28 3.65 16.80 7.61
N THR A 29 3.38 16.11 8.71
CA THR A 29 3.36 14.64 8.79
C THR A 29 1.93 14.12 8.89
N HIS A 30 1.67 12.97 8.29
CA HIS A 30 0.37 12.30 8.44
C HIS A 30 0.21 11.69 9.83
N SER A 31 -1.04 11.64 10.32
CA SER A 31 -1.39 10.88 11.52
C SER A 31 -1.20 9.38 11.32
N GLU A 32 -1.02 8.62 12.39
CA GLU A 32 -0.87 7.16 12.32
C GLU A 32 -2.08 6.47 11.66
N GLU A 33 -3.30 6.95 11.93
CA GLU A 33 -4.50 6.45 11.28
C GLU A 33 -4.44 6.63 9.76
N THR A 34 -4.03 7.82 9.30
CA THR A 34 -3.92 8.12 7.87
C THR A 34 -2.82 7.27 7.23
N LEU A 35 -1.67 7.13 7.91
CA LEU A 35 -0.59 6.24 7.47
C LEU A 35 -1.09 4.80 7.36
N ASN A 36 -1.89 4.32 8.31
CA ASN A 36 -2.42 2.95 8.29
C ASN A 36 -3.41 2.72 7.12
N LYS A 37 -4.19 3.74 6.73
CA LYS A 37 -5.05 3.67 5.53
C LYS A 37 -4.24 3.63 4.22
N MET A 38 -3.09 4.29 4.16
CA MET A 38 -2.20 4.29 2.99
C MET A 38 -1.31 3.04 2.92
N ARG A 39 -1.00 2.43 4.07
CA ARG A 39 -0.19 1.23 4.17
C ARG A 39 -0.89 0.05 3.50
N LYS A 40 -0.10 -0.74 2.77
CA LYS A 40 -0.55 -2.02 2.21
C LYS A 40 -0.34 -3.11 3.25
N ASN A 41 -1.34 -3.28 4.10
CA ASN A 41 -1.36 -4.33 5.10
C ASN A 41 -1.40 -5.70 4.42
N VAL A 42 -0.71 -6.66 5.02
CA VAL A 42 -0.67 -8.04 4.53
C VAL A 42 -0.92 -8.98 5.70
N TYR A 43 -1.90 -9.84 5.52
CA TYR A 43 -2.27 -10.89 6.45
C TYR A 43 -1.71 -12.21 5.94
N VAL A 44 -0.99 -12.93 6.80
CA VAL A 44 -0.40 -14.22 6.47
C VAL A 44 -1.14 -15.29 7.25
N TYR A 45 -1.68 -16.27 6.52
CA TYR A 45 -2.42 -17.39 7.07
C TYR A 45 -1.70 -18.70 6.78
N ASP A 46 -1.97 -19.70 7.60
CA ASP A 46 -1.60 -21.07 7.30
C ASP A 46 -2.50 -21.63 6.18
N ALA A 47 -1.91 -22.34 5.22
CA ALA A 47 -2.67 -22.86 4.08
C ALA A 47 -3.59 -24.02 4.44
N ILE A 48 -3.32 -24.74 5.54
CA ILE A 48 -4.07 -25.91 5.98
C ILE A 48 -5.16 -25.48 6.95
N SER A 49 -4.77 -24.87 8.08
CA SER A 49 -5.72 -24.50 9.13
C SER A 49 -6.48 -23.21 8.85
N LYS A 50 -6.03 -22.40 7.87
CA LYS A 50 -6.53 -21.03 7.61
C LYS A 50 -6.54 -20.18 8.88
N GLU A 51 -5.57 -20.42 9.76
CA GLU A 51 -5.34 -19.60 10.95
C GLU A 51 -4.43 -18.44 10.61
N LEU A 52 -4.74 -17.27 11.18
CA LEU A 52 -3.91 -16.09 11.04
C LEU A 52 -2.59 -16.33 11.78
N ILE A 53 -1.50 -16.39 11.04
CA ILE A 53 -0.16 -16.53 11.59
C ILE A 53 0.33 -15.18 12.08
N LYS A 54 0.26 -14.17 11.21
CA LYS A 54 0.80 -12.83 11.51
C LYS A 54 0.19 -11.77 10.60
N LYS A 55 -0.03 -10.59 11.17
CA LYS A 55 -0.37 -9.37 10.44
C LYS A 55 0.88 -8.52 10.26
N TYR A 56 1.05 -7.96 9.06
CA TYR A 56 2.09 -7.00 8.73
C TYR A 56 1.45 -5.71 8.27
N ASP A 57 1.94 -4.57 8.77
CA ASP A 57 1.47 -3.25 8.34
C ASP A 57 2.15 -2.78 7.04
N SER A 58 3.04 -3.59 6.45
CA SER A 58 3.65 -3.29 5.16
C SER A 58 4.16 -4.54 4.46
N SER A 59 3.88 -4.62 3.15
CA SER A 59 4.48 -5.63 2.26
C SER A 59 6.02 -5.69 2.32
N VAL A 60 6.69 -4.60 2.70
CA VAL A 60 8.14 -4.55 2.86
C VAL A 60 8.60 -5.39 4.07
N MET A 61 7.84 -5.37 5.17
CA MET A 61 8.16 -6.18 6.35
C MET A 61 8.01 -7.67 6.05
N VAL A 62 6.96 -8.05 5.31
CA VAL A 62 6.75 -9.44 4.85
C VAL A 62 7.95 -9.95 4.06
N LYS A 63 8.45 -9.14 3.12
CA LYS A 63 9.63 -9.46 2.31
C LYS A 63 10.87 -9.70 3.18
N LYS A 64 11.10 -8.87 4.20
CA LYS A 64 12.24 -9.00 5.11
C LYS A 64 12.14 -10.26 5.97
N ASP A 65 10.99 -10.49 6.61
CA ASP A 65 10.77 -11.63 7.51
C ASP A 65 10.78 -12.96 6.75
N LEU A 66 10.12 -13.03 5.60
CA LEU A 66 10.00 -14.27 4.81
C LEU A 66 11.12 -14.45 3.77
N LYS A 67 12.06 -13.50 3.68
CA LYS A 67 13.14 -13.45 2.69
C LYS A 67 12.64 -13.74 1.27
N MET A 68 11.54 -13.11 0.87
CA MET A 68 10.87 -13.35 -0.42
C MET A 68 10.95 -12.15 -1.36
N GLY A 69 10.92 -12.39 -2.67
CA GLY A 69 10.86 -11.32 -3.67
C GLY A 69 9.55 -10.54 -3.59
N TYR A 70 9.58 -9.26 -3.98
CA TYR A 70 8.36 -8.42 -4.04
C TYR A 70 7.38 -8.97 -5.08
N ASP A 71 7.85 -9.32 -6.27
CA ASP A 71 7.02 -9.91 -7.32
C ASP A 71 6.40 -11.23 -6.91
N THR A 72 7.14 -12.04 -6.14
CA THR A 72 6.61 -13.27 -5.55
C THR A 72 5.44 -12.93 -4.62
N LEU A 73 5.64 -12.05 -3.64
CA LEU A 73 4.57 -11.64 -2.73
C LEU A 73 3.35 -11.08 -3.48
N LYS A 74 3.57 -10.20 -4.45
CA LYS A 74 2.50 -9.60 -5.26
C LYS A 74 1.73 -10.64 -6.07
N LYS A 75 2.43 -11.62 -6.66
CA LYS A 75 1.82 -12.74 -7.38
C LYS A 75 0.91 -13.58 -6.48
N TYR A 76 1.36 -13.91 -5.28
CA TYR A 76 0.58 -14.73 -4.34
C TYR A 76 -0.49 -13.93 -3.56
N LEU A 77 -0.39 -12.60 -3.49
CA LEU A 77 -1.49 -11.74 -3.01
C LEU A 77 -2.65 -11.64 -4.00
N ASN A 78 -2.35 -11.69 -5.29
CA ASN A 78 -3.34 -11.60 -6.37
C ASN A 78 -3.84 -12.98 -6.84
N SER A 79 -3.38 -14.07 -6.23
CA SER A 79 -3.79 -15.41 -6.60
C SER A 79 -4.20 -16.21 -5.36
N ASP A 80 -5.20 -17.08 -5.49
CA ASP A 80 -5.63 -17.99 -4.43
C ASP A 80 -4.65 -19.14 -4.16
N LYS A 81 -3.39 -18.98 -4.55
CA LYS A 81 -2.35 -20.00 -4.41
C LYS A 81 -1.59 -19.81 -3.11
N SER A 82 -1.26 -20.91 -2.46
CA SER A 82 -0.35 -20.89 -1.33
C SER A 82 1.11 -20.82 -1.79
N PHE A 83 1.94 -20.17 -1.00
CA PHE A 83 3.39 -20.20 -1.15
C PHE A 83 4.02 -20.75 0.12
N LYS A 84 4.74 -21.88 -0.02
CA LYS A 84 5.36 -22.59 1.12
C LYS A 84 4.36 -22.87 2.26
N GLY A 85 3.15 -23.29 1.92
CA GLY A 85 2.08 -23.57 2.88
C GLY A 85 1.50 -22.34 3.57
N LYS A 86 1.70 -21.13 3.01
CA LYS A 86 1.14 -19.88 3.54
C LYS A 86 0.27 -19.19 2.50
N ILE A 87 -0.83 -18.60 2.94
CA ILE A 87 -1.74 -17.78 2.13
C ILE A 87 -1.54 -16.32 2.52
N PHE A 88 -1.52 -15.44 1.51
CA PHE A 88 -1.34 -14.01 1.69
C PHE A 88 -2.61 -13.29 1.26
N SER A 89 -3.13 -12.40 2.10
CA SER A 89 -4.27 -11.55 1.75
C SER A 89 -4.00 -10.11 2.12
N SER A 90 -4.56 -9.17 1.34
CA SER A 90 -4.54 -7.74 1.66
C SER A 90 -5.65 -7.34 2.63
N ILE A 91 -6.67 -8.19 2.78
CA ILE A 91 -7.86 -7.96 3.60
C ILE A 91 -7.95 -9.12 4.61
N PRO A 92 -8.40 -8.90 5.86
CA PRO A 92 -8.67 -10.00 6.77
C PRO A 92 -9.64 -11.01 6.13
N LEU A 93 -9.30 -12.29 6.16
CA LEU A 93 -10.21 -13.36 5.75
C LEU A 93 -11.26 -13.46 6.86
N ASN A 94 -12.45 -12.88 6.65
CA ASN A 94 -13.56 -13.05 7.58
C ASN A 94 -13.94 -14.53 7.61
N ARG A 95 -14.08 -15.07 8.83
CA ARG A 95 -14.53 -16.45 9.05
C ARG A 95 -16.06 -16.58 9.03
N ASP A 96 -16.77 -15.48 8.81
CA ASP A 96 -18.22 -15.36 9.03
C ASP A 96 -19.08 -15.44 7.77
N ASP A 97 -18.51 -15.69 6.59
CA ASP A 97 -19.29 -16.03 5.40
C ASP A 97 -19.54 -17.54 5.35
N LYS A 98 -20.49 -18.01 6.16
CA LYS A 98 -21.11 -19.34 6.09
C LYS A 98 -22.63 -19.22 6.01
#